data_AF-A0A6B2FVK2-F1
#
_entry.id   AF-A0A6B2FVK2-F1
#
_cell.length_a   1.000
_cell.length_b   1.000
_cell.length_c   1.000
_cell.angle_alpha   90.00
_cell.angle_beta   90.00
_cell.angle_gamma   90.00
#
_symmetry.space_group_name_H-M   'P 1'
#
loop_
_entity.id
_entity.type
_entity.pdbx_description
1 polymer ?
#
loop_
_entity_poly.entity_id
_entity_poly.type
_entity_poly.pdbx_seq_one_letter_code
_entity_poly.pdbx_strand_id
1 'polypeptide(L)'
;KYSDFAQNFFDRLGNHEIDLTVDDVESIIQAVNIDEEKTKIALTFVKKVEESVRCQDVESLLYLIKSSPEEFCVIDTEQRELVLSFLSDFLQIKGEFDRESLSSILKILSALCEINKCIDLGDEKGIINELKKTEMNISGLEEDAAMRYLVALVQRKQEKEASLGTAKRDLLLHEVTACVDCVNLSIIDEMGRLDIVSKINDRLEEATPEEMFDLLSNIKGKFQDVIIINKKAYLQGLKHRRSQQLVTDHAENCPSLWHNTIQSIIFEANLYMKQARSVIATIDTLNQTIISEDEKTLLHCVQNLRVTGVIPECKRAYYQSLSKLLTERNVEKWNGWLDHNICNGQTRKLYYNHKSKEYVWNDAPLEFDPTCGYLNTRLVQEVCDRVGSDFNRELYFKNNLASIINIQRFYKTYFMRRAYKEHLNFINKELPSIILLQSYARTIRHRRNFVEFKRLCLEKQEEGLVLKCLGRTYIRRRNYIKKIRHYQNFSEDIINIQSLLRTCLCQNDFNNLINMENPSLKQIYKYLNILEPNENDVREEKEINRLKNITHDLIRSVCDSDEDLKGLDVIIGLLVKNRANLHEIQARTSKSKRNGKKSELKTYSKEKIELREKYGHVFYILRHV
;
A
#
# COMPACT_ATOMS: atom_id res chain seq x y z
N LYS A 1 119.78 -10.74 -55.04
CA LYS A 1 118.86 -11.83 -55.43
C LYS A 1 119.57 -13.06 -55.98
N TYR A 2 120.64 -12.95 -56.78
CA TYR A 2 121.50 -14.10 -57.14
C TYR A 2 122.41 -14.63 -55.99
N SER A 3 122.59 -13.86 -54.90
CA SER A 3 123.50 -14.20 -53.77
C SER A 3 122.92 -15.23 -52.78
N ASP A 4 121.67 -15.03 -52.33
CA ASP A 4 121.08 -15.88 -51.28
C ASP A 4 120.64 -17.25 -51.81
N PHE A 5 120.29 -17.33 -53.11
CA PHE A 5 119.99 -18.60 -53.77
C PHE A 5 121.26 -19.42 -54.01
N ALA A 6 122.38 -18.77 -54.37
CA ALA A 6 123.67 -19.43 -54.45
C ALA A 6 124.09 -20.01 -53.09
N GLN A 7 123.91 -19.27 -51.99
CA GLN A 7 124.23 -19.76 -50.64
C GLN A 7 123.36 -20.95 -50.19
N ASN A 8 122.04 -20.91 -50.37
CA ASN A 8 121.16 -22.05 -50.04
C ASN A 8 121.40 -23.28 -50.93
N PHE A 9 121.88 -23.08 -52.16
CA PHE A 9 122.24 -24.16 -53.08
C PHE A 9 123.56 -24.83 -52.67
N PHE A 10 124.57 -24.03 -52.27
CA PHE A 10 125.82 -24.54 -51.71
C PHE A 10 125.64 -25.23 -50.34
N ASP A 11 124.68 -24.79 -49.52
CA ASP A 11 124.40 -25.42 -48.22
C ASP A 11 123.66 -26.77 -48.33
N ARG A 12 122.88 -26.99 -49.41
CA ARG A 12 122.26 -28.30 -49.69
C ARG A 12 123.22 -29.30 -50.33
N LEU A 13 124.25 -28.82 -51.02
CA LEU A 13 125.34 -29.61 -51.58
C LEU A 13 126.46 -29.76 -50.54
N GLY A 14 126.20 -30.52 -49.48
CA GLY A 14 127.23 -30.84 -48.50
C GLY A 14 128.42 -31.55 -49.16
N ASN A 15 129.54 -30.85 -49.31
CA ASN A 15 130.90 -31.33 -49.62
C ASN A 15 131.05 -32.59 -50.50
N HIS A 16 130.24 -32.75 -51.54
CA HIS A 16 130.46 -33.75 -52.56
C HIS A 16 130.71 -33.03 -53.89
N GLU A 17 131.89 -33.24 -54.48
CA GLU A 17 132.19 -32.93 -55.88
C GLU A 17 131.23 -33.75 -56.75
N ILE A 18 130.09 -33.16 -57.03
CA ILE A 18 129.16 -33.64 -58.05
C ILE A 18 129.57 -32.90 -59.31
N ASP A 19 130.02 -33.65 -60.32
CA ASP A 19 130.12 -33.15 -61.69
C ASP A 19 128.70 -32.75 -62.11
N LEU A 20 128.34 -31.49 -61.84
CA LEU A 20 127.11 -30.87 -62.32
C LEU A 20 127.16 -30.97 -63.84
N THR A 21 126.36 -31.88 -64.37
CA THR A 21 126.20 -31.99 -65.82
C THR A 21 125.56 -30.70 -66.32
N VAL A 22 125.74 -30.38 -67.60
CA VAL A 22 125.08 -29.21 -68.21
C VAL A 22 123.56 -29.25 -67.94
N ASP A 23 122.98 -30.46 -67.90
CA ASP A 23 121.56 -30.70 -67.57
C ASP A 23 121.20 -30.32 -66.12
N ASP A 24 122.08 -30.54 -65.14
CA ASP A 24 121.80 -30.15 -63.74
C ASP A 24 121.82 -28.63 -63.58
N VAL A 25 122.80 -27.95 -64.18
CA VAL A 25 122.88 -26.48 -64.20
C VAL A 25 121.68 -25.89 -64.96
N GLU A 26 121.28 -26.50 -66.08
CA GLU A 26 120.06 -26.13 -66.79
C GLU A 26 118.80 -26.35 -65.95
N SER A 27 118.69 -27.43 -65.18
CA SER A 27 117.55 -27.70 -64.28
C SER A 27 117.45 -26.67 -63.15
N ILE A 28 118.59 -26.20 -62.62
CA ILE A 28 118.65 -25.19 -61.57
C ILE A 28 118.34 -23.80 -62.13
N ILE A 29 118.88 -23.47 -63.30
CA ILE A 29 118.54 -22.23 -64.02
C ILE A 29 117.05 -22.26 -64.38
N GLN A 30 116.50 -23.40 -64.80
CA GLN A 30 115.06 -23.56 -65.02
C GLN A 30 114.28 -23.38 -63.71
N ALA A 31 114.70 -23.98 -62.59
CA ALA A 31 114.03 -23.81 -61.29
C ALA A 31 114.07 -22.35 -60.79
N VAL A 32 115.22 -21.66 -60.92
CA VAL A 32 115.37 -20.24 -60.59
C VAL A 32 114.57 -19.36 -61.53
N ASN A 33 114.57 -19.65 -62.84
CA ASN A 33 113.74 -18.92 -63.80
C ASN A 33 112.25 -19.16 -63.54
N ILE A 34 111.84 -20.37 -63.16
CA ILE A 34 110.46 -20.69 -62.77
C ILE A 34 110.09 -19.94 -61.49
N ASP A 35 110.97 -19.84 -60.50
CA ASP A 35 110.71 -19.08 -59.27
C ASP A 35 110.76 -17.56 -59.49
N GLU A 36 111.63 -17.07 -60.36
CA GLU A 36 111.67 -15.67 -60.78
C GLU A 36 110.43 -15.31 -61.62
N GLU A 37 109.98 -16.21 -62.50
CA GLU A 37 108.72 -16.07 -63.24
C GLU A 37 107.53 -16.09 -62.28
N LYS A 38 107.46 -17.03 -61.33
CA LYS A 38 106.39 -17.07 -60.31
C LYS A 38 106.35 -15.79 -59.48
N THR A 39 107.50 -15.24 -59.08
CA THR A 39 107.56 -13.99 -58.32
C THR A 39 107.22 -12.76 -59.16
N LYS A 40 107.63 -12.72 -60.45
CA LYS A 40 107.19 -11.69 -61.42
C LYS A 40 105.69 -11.76 -61.66
N ILE A 41 105.13 -12.96 -61.88
CA ILE A 41 103.70 -13.19 -62.06
C ILE A 41 102.94 -12.72 -60.82
N ALA A 42 103.38 -13.08 -59.61
CA ALA A 42 102.78 -12.63 -58.36
C ALA A 42 102.84 -11.10 -58.16
N LEU A 43 103.96 -10.45 -58.47
CA LEU A 43 104.08 -8.98 -58.39
C LEU A 43 103.23 -8.27 -59.44
N THR A 44 103.14 -8.81 -60.65
CA THR A 44 102.24 -8.27 -61.69
C THR A 44 100.77 -8.48 -61.32
N PHE A 45 100.45 -9.57 -60.62
CA PHE A 45 99.12 -9.84 -60.09
C PHE A 45 98.73 -8.82 -59.01
N VAL A 46 99.60 -8.59 -58.02
CA VAL A 46 99.36 -7.57 -56.97
C VAL A 46 99.11 -6.19 -57.59
N LYS A 47 99.95 -5.74 -58.53
CA LYS A 47 99.77 -4.44 -59.21
C LYS A 47 98.46 -4.35 -60.00
N LYS A 48 98.08 -5.42 -60.72
CA LYS A 48 96.82 -5.47 -61.45
C LYS A 48 95.60 -5.45 -60.53
N VAL A 49 95.70 -6.10 -59.36
CA VAL A 49 94.66 -6.02 -58.32
C VAL A 49 94.56 -4.60 -57.78
N GLU A 50 95.68 -3.93 -57.47
CA GLU A 50 95.69 -2.53 -57.03
C GLU A 50 95.08 -1.57 -58.05
N GLU A 51 95.46 -1.71 -59.33
CA GLU A 51 94.90 -0.92 -60.43
C GLU A 51 93.39 -1.15 -60.58
N SER A 52 92.95 -2.40 -60.50
CA SER A 52 91.53 -2.76 -60.61
C SER A 52 90.70 -2.21 -59.44
N VAL A 53 91.23 -2.23 -58.21
CA VAL A 53 90.57 -1.61 -57.05
C VAL A 53 90.51 -0.07 -57.20
N ARG A 54 91.61 0.58 -57.63
CA ARG A 54 91.65 2.05 -57.83
C ARG A 54 90.70 2.51 -58.93
N CYS A 55 90.54 1.71 -59.97
CA CYS A 55 89.61 1.97 -61.07
C CYS A 55 88.17 1.54 -60.76
N GLN A 56 87.89 0.95 -59.60
CA GLN A 56 86.60 0.39 -59.21
C GLN A 56 86.04 -0.62 -60.23
N ASP A 57 86.92 -1.32 -60.96
CA ASP A 57 86.52 -2.28 -61.99
C ASP A 57 86.30 -3.67 -61.36
N VAL A 58 85.03 -3.95 -61.07
CA VAL A 58 84.62 -5.15 -60.34
C VAL A 58 84.81 -6.43 -61.15
N GLU A 59 84.56 -6.38 -62.46
CA GLU A 59 84.57 -7.59 -63.30
C GLU A 59 86.00 -8.05 -63.56
N SER A 60 86.89 -7.10 -63.85
CA SER A 60 88.32 -7.38 -64.01
C SER A 60 88.94 -7.87 -62.70
N LEU A 61 88.54 -7.31 -61.57
CA LEU A 61 89.04 -7.70 -60.25
C LEU A 61 88.63 -9.13 -59.87
N LEU A 62 87.35 -9.50 -60.09
CA LEU A 62 86.87 -10.85 -59.83
C LEU A 62 87.50 -11.89 -60.76
N TYR A 63 87.72 -11.54 -62.03
CA TYR A 63 88.43 -12.39 -62.98
C TYR A 63 89.87 -12.63 -62.54
N LEU A 64 90.57 -11.57 -62.13
CA LEU A 64 91.94 -11.66 -61.62
C LEU A 64 92.00 -12.56 -60.39
N ILE A 65 91.14 -12.35 -59.39
CA ILE A 65 91.15 -13.15 -58.16
C ILE A 65 90.77 -14.62 -58.44
N LYS A 66 89.84 -14.91 -59.36
CA LYS A 66 89.53 -16.31 -59.78
C LYS A 66 90.68 -16.98 -60.54
N SER A 67 91.56 -16.20 -61.16
CA SER A 67 92.74 -16.67 -61.89
C SER A 67 94.01 -16.72 -61.05
N SER A 68 93.92 -16.56 -59.72
CA SER A 68 95.09 -16.52 -58.84
C SER A 68 95.85 -17.86 -58.81
N PRO A 69 97.20 -17.83 -58.73
CA PRO A 69 98.03 -19.04 -58.70
C PRO A 69 98.04 -19.78 -57.34
N GLU A 70 97.52 -19.15 -56.29
CA GLU A 70 97.30 -19.73 -54.98
C GLU A 70 95.80 -20.06 -54.88
N GLU A 71 95.43 -21.30 -54.52
CA GLU A 71 94.04 -21.76 -54.38
C GLU A 71 93.35 -21.02 -53.22
N PHE A 72 92.88 -19.80 -53.48
CA PHE A 72 92.02 -19.05 -52.56
C PHE A 72 90.57 -19.11 -53.05
N CYS A 73 89.67 -19.41 -52.11
CA CYS A 73 88.39 -20.04 -52.37
C CYS A 73 87.33 -19.15 -53.03
N VAL A 74 86.30 -19.85 -53.51
CA VAL A 74 85.01 -19.50 -54.14
C VAL A 74 84.47 -18.09 -53.85
N ILE A 75 84.84 -17.11 -54.67
CA ILE A 75 84.11 -15.83 -54.76
C ILE A 75 82.97 -15.99 -55.75
N ASP A 76 81.73 -15.90 -55.26
CA ASP A 76 80.55 -15.99 -56.10
C ASP A 76 80.25 -14.64 -56.77
N THR A 77 79.57 -14.69 -57.92
CA THR A 77 79.28 -13.49 -58.71
C THR A 77 78.31 -12.51 -58.06
N GLU A 78 77.71 -12.86 -56.92
CA GLU A 78 76.77 -12.01 -56.18
C GLU A 78 77.45 -11.10 -55.14
N GLN A 79 78.67 -11.42 -54.69
CA GLN A 79 79.36 -10.71 -53.59
C GLN A 79 80.34 -9.65 -54.09
N ARG A 80 80.09 -9.12 -55.30
CA ARG A 80 81.02 -8.26 -56.05
C ARG A 80 81.36 -6.97 -55.32
N GLU A 81 80.36 -6.36 -54.68
CA GLU A 81 80.53 -5.10 -53.96
C GLU A 81 81.31 -5.26 -52.65
N LEU A 82 81.14 -6.40 -51.95
CA LEU A 82 81.86 -6.68 -50.71
C LEU A 82 83.37 -6.78 -50.94
N VAL A 83 83.77 -7.49 -52.00
CA VAL A 83 85.18 -7.65 -52.37
C VAL A 83 85.82 -6.30 -52.70
N LEU A 84 85.10 -5.43 -53.43
CA LEU A 84 85.58 -4.09 -53.74
C LEU A 84 85.65 -3.18 -52.51
N SER A 85 84.60 -3.14 -51.69
CA SER A 85 84.59 -2.27 -50.50
C SER A 85 85.73 -2.64 -49.56
N PHE A 86 85.92 -3.93 -49.29
CA PHE A 86 86.94 -4.39 -48.36
C PHE A 86 88.35 -4.13 -48.90
N LEU A 87 88.64 -4.46 -50.16
CA LEU A 87 89.97 -4.17 -50.74
C LEU A 87 90.25 -2.66 -50.85
N SER A 88 89.21 -1.85 -51.10
CA SER A 88 89.34 -0.39 -51.14
C SER A 88 89.63 0.21 -49.76
N ASP A 89 88.97 -0.28 -48.71
CA ASP A 89 89.19 0.14 -47.32
C ASP A 89 90.63 -0.21 -46.88
N PHE A 90 91.12 -1.40 -47.24
CA PHE A 90 92.49 -1.80 -46.94
C PHE A 90 93.54 -0.97 -47.70
N LEU A 91 93.31 -0.70 -48.98
CA LEU A 91 94.19 0.17 -49.79
C LEU A 91 94.24 1.61 -49.26
N GLN A 92 93.13 2.14 -48.75
CA GLN A 92 93.11 3.46 -48.11
C GLN A 92 93.94 3.51 -46.83
N ILE A 93 94.00 2.42 -46.06
CA ILE A 93 94.69 2.38 -44.76
C ILE A 93 96.21 2.15 -44.93
N LYS A 94 96.63 1.25 -45.81
CA LYS A 94 98.06 0.86 -45.96
C LYS A 94 98.76 1.46 -47.18
N GLY A 95 98.04 1.97 -48.18
CA GLY A 95 98.58 2.62 -49.39
C GLY A 95 99.07 1.66 -50.48
N GLU A 96 99.68 0.53 -50.12
CA GLU A 96 100.21 -0.52 -51.02
C GLU A 96 99.92 -1.93 -50.47
N PHE A 97 99.82 -2.92 -51.36
CA PHE A 97 99.73 -4.34 -51.01
C PHE A 97 101.09 -5.05 -51.14
N ASP A 98 101.53 -5.69 -50.07
CA ASP A 98 102.61 -6.69 -50.12
C ASP A 98 102.04 -8.09 -50.44
N ARG A 99 102.82 -8.98 -51.07
CA ARG A 99 102.37 -10.35 -51.41
C ARG A 99 101.81 -11.11 -50.22
N GLU A 100 102.50 -11.07 -49.08
CA GLU A 100 102.07 -11.74 -47.85
C GLU A 100 100.81 -11.10 -47.29
N SER A 101 100.72 -9.77 -47.33
CA SER A 101 99.55 -9.03 -46.87
C SER A 101 98.31 -9.32 -47.74
N LEU A 102 98.47 -9.44 -49.06
CA LEU A 102 97.40 -9.73 -49.99
C LEU A 102 96.93 -11.19 -49.85
N SER A 103 97.84 -12.13 -49.61
CA SER A 103 97.50 -13.53 -49.29
C SER A 103 96.69 -13.64 -47.99
N SER A 104 97.10 -12.93 -46.92
CA SER A 104 96.34 -12.86 -45.67
C SER A 104 94.96 -12.18 -45.84
N ILE A 105 94.89 -11.11 -46.64
CA ILE A 105 93.65 -10.37 -46.90
C ILE A 105 92.67 -11.22 -47.73
N LEU A 106 93.15 -11.92 -48.75
CA LEU A 106 92.32 -12.80 -49.58
C LEU A 106 91.75 -13.98 -48.80
N LYS A 107 92.51 -14.50 -47.82
CA LYS A 107 92.02 -15.51 -46.87
C LYS A 107 90.87 -14.99 -46.00
N ILE A 108 91.02 -13.80 -45.43
CA ILE A 108 89.95 -13.12 -44.66
C ILE A 108 88.73 -12.86 -45.55
N LEU A 109 88.93 -12.36 -46.76
CA LEU A 109 87.87 -12.13 -47.74
C LEU A 109 87.13 -13.40 -48.13
N SER A 110 87.87 -14.49 -48.36
CA SER A 110 87.30 -15.79 -48.69
C SER A 110 86.41 -16.31 -47.56
N ALA A 111 86.87 -16.22 -46.32
CA ALA A 111 86.07 -16.62 -45.17
C ALA A 111 84.87 -15.67 -44.95
N LEU A 112 84.97 -14.36 -45.26
CA LEU A 112 83.84 -13.41 -45.18
C LEU A 112 82.76 -13.68 -46.23
N CYS A 113 83.19 -14.06 -47.43
CA CYS A 113 82.32 -14.47 -48.52
C CYS A 113 81.52 -15.70 -48.12
N GLU A 114 82.19 -16.72 -47.56
CA GLU A 114 81.51 -17.92 -47.06
C GLU A 114 80.58 -17.62 -45.88
N ILE A 115 80.97 -16.77 -44.92
CA ILE A 115 80.07 -16.33 -43.83
C ILE A 115 78.78 -15.71 -44.41
N ASN A 116 78.90 -14.80 -45.38
CA ASN A 116 77.74 -14.15 -45.98
C ASN A 116 76.85 -15.14 -46.76
N LYS A 117 77.43 -16.16 -47.41
CA LYS A 117 76.67 -17.24 -48.05
C LYS A 117 75.96 -18.13 -47.02
N CYS A 118 76.66 -18.51 -45.94
CA CYS A 118 76.07 -19.31 -44.87
C CYS A 118 74.91 -18.56 -44.18
N ILE A 119 74.98 -17.22 -44.06
CA ILE A 119 73.87 -16.38 -43.61
C ILE A 119 72.68 -16.45 -44.57
N ASP A 120 72.91 -16.35 -45.88
CA ASP A 120 71.85 -16.42 -46.90
C ASP A 120 71.17 -17.80 -46.95
N LEU A 121 71.93 -18.86 -46.70
CA LEU A 121 71.44 -20.24 -46.65
C LEU A 121 70.81 -20.61 -45.30
N GLY A 122 71.02 -19.81 -44.26
CA GLY A 122 70.57 -20.12 -42.90
C GLY A 122 71.28 -21.32 -42.27
N ASP A 123 72.53 -21.60 -42.67
CA ASP A 123 73.28 -22.76 -42.19
C ASP A 123 73.99 -22.48 -40.85
N GLU A 124 73.40 -22.96 -39.77
CA GLU A 124 73.90 -22.84 -38.39
C GLU A 124 75.32 -23.42 -38.21
N LYS A 125 75.59 -24.59 -38.78
CA LYS A 125 76.86 -25.31 -38.59
C LYS A 125 77.95 -24.72 -39.47
N GLY A 126 77.59 -24.29 -40.68
CA GLY A 126 78.48 -23.57 -41.58
C GLY A 126 79.00 -22.27 -40.97
N ILE A 127 78.10 -21.44 -40.40
CA ILE A 127 78.50 -20.15 -39.80
C ILE A 127 79.50 -20.34 -38.66
N ILE A 128 79.27 -21.28 -37.73
CA ILE A 128 80.21 -21.49 -36.63
C ILE A 128 81.59 -21.96 -37.11
N ASN A 129 81.62 -22.88 -38.08
CA ASN A 129 82.88 -23.39 -38.60
C ASN A 129 83.68 -22.30 -39.33
N GLU A 130 83.01 -21.40 -40.04
CA GLU A 130 83.62 -20.24 -40.69
C GLU A 130 84.07 -19.17 -39.69
N LEU A 131 83.28 -18.86 -38.67
CA LEU A 131 83.64 -17.90 -37.61
C LEU A 131 84.83 -18.40 -36.76
N LYS A 132 84.99 -19.72 -36.60
CA LYS A 132 86.11 -20.35 -35.90
C LYS A 132 87.44 -20.31 -36.66
N LYS A 133 87.44 -20.02 -37.96
CA LYS A 133 88.69 -19.97 -38.73
C LYS A 133 89.60 -18.90 -38.12
N THR A 134 90.86 -19.28 -37.87
CA THR A 134 91.89 -18.44 -37.22
C THR A 134 92.11 -17.09 -37.92
N GLU A 135 91.74 -17.02 -39.20
CA GLU A 135 91.87 -15.86 -40.07
C GLU A 135 90.92 -14.71 -39.70
N MET A 136 89.79 -15.00 -39.05
CA MET A 136 88.78 -13.99 -38.68
C MET A 136 89.09 -13.23 -37.39
N ASN A 137 89.95 -13.79 -36.53
CA ASN A 137 90.32 -13.23 -35.21
C ASN A 137 89.11 -12.84 -34.33
N ILE A 138 88.01 -13.58 -34.42
CA ILE A 138 86.82 -13.39 -33.59
C ILE A 138 87.01 -14.20 -32.30
N SER A 139 87.08 -13.50 -31.18
CA SER A 139 87.28 -14.10 -29.85
C SER A 139 85.95 -14.30 -29.13
N GLY A 140 85.81 -15.39 -28.36
CA GLY A 140 84.64 -15.62 -27.50
C GLY A 140 83.42 -16.25 -28.20
N LEU A 141 83.64 -17.09 -29.21
CA LEU A 141 82.57 -17.84 -29.87
C LEU A 141 82.11 -19.01 -28.99
N GLU A 142 80.82 -19.06 -28.67
CA GLU A 142 80.19 -20.19 -27.98
C GLU A 142 79.48 -21.10 -28.98
N GLU A 143 79.76 -22.41 -28.94
CA GLU A 143 79.16 -23.39 -29.85
C GLU A 143 77.64 -23.48 -29.68
N ASP A 144 77.16 -23.35 -28.45
CA ASP A 144 75.73 -23.43 -28.11
C ASP A 144 74.94 -22.18 -28.54
N ALA A 145 75.63 -21.09 -28.93
CA ALA A 145 75.03 -19.82 -29.35
C ALA A 145 74.91 -19.69 -30.88
N ALA A 146 75.20 -20.75 -31.65
CA ALA A 146 75.17 -20.79 -33.12
C ALA A 146 73.95 -20.12 -33.75
N MET A 147 72.75 -20.55 -33.33
CA MET A 147 71.49 -20.00 -33.80
C MET A 147 71.30 -18.52 -33.45
N ARG A 148 71.79 -18.09 -32.29
CA ARG A 148 71.66 -16.68 -31.86
C ARG A 148 72.53 -15.76 -32.71
N TYR A 149 73.75 -16.19 -33.03
CA TYR A 149 74.61 -15.46 -33.97
C TYR A 149 73.98 -15.42 -35.36
N LEU A 150 73.47 -16.54 -35.86
CA LEU A 150 72.84 -16.62 -37.18
C LEU A 150 71.63 -15.67 -37.28
N VAL A 151 70.72 -15.70 -36.30
CA VAL A 151 69.54 -14.81 -36.27
C VAL A 151 69.96 -13.33 -36.23
N ALA A 152 70.93 -12.98 -35.39
CA ALA A 152 71.40 -11.59 -35.29
C ALA A 152 72.08 -11.09 -36.57
N LEU A 153 72.88 -11.94 -37.22
CA LEU A 153 73.56 -11.62 -38.48
C LEU A 153 72.56 -11.50 -39.64
N VAL A 154 71.56 -12.38 -39.72
CA VAL A 154 70.46 -12.27 -40.69
C VAL A 154 69.70 -10.94 -40.50
N GLN A 155 69.36 -10.60 -39.25
CA GLN A 155 68.69 -9.33 -38.95
C GLN A 155 69.53 -8.13 -39.38
N ARG A 156 70.85 -8.14 -39.07
CA ARG A 156 71.75 -7.06 -39.47
C ARG A 156 71.86 -6.92 -40.99
N LYS A 157 71.87 -8.05 -41.71
CA LYS A 157 71.88 -8.11 -43.17
C LYS A 157 70.61 -7.47 -43.76
N GLN A 158 69.44 -7.80 -43.19
CA GLN A 158 68.15 -7.21 -43.57
C GLN A 158 68.08 -5.69 -43.30
N GLU A 159 68.58 -5.24 -42.14
CA GLU A 159 68.65 -3.80 -41.81
C GLU A 159 69.54 -3.02 -42.79
N LYS A 160 70.65 -3.64 -43.22
CA LYS A 160 71.58 -3.07 -44.20
C LYS A 160 70.97 -3.02 -45.59
N GLU A 161 70.31 -4.10 -46.02
CA GLU A 161 69.55 -4.16 -47.27
C GLU A 161 68.45 -3.10 -47.31
N ALA A 162 67.72 -2.91 -46.21
CA ALA A 162 66.67 -1.88 -46.10
C ALA A 162 67.22 -0.45 -46.18
N SER A 163 68.46 -0.22 -45.73
CA SER A 163 69.07 1.12 -45.66
C SER A 163 69.87 1.50 -46.91
N LEU A 164 70.56 0.54 -47.53
CA LEU A 164 71.54 0.76 -48.60
C LEU A 164 71.19 0.04 -49.92
N GLY A 165 70.10 -0.72 -49.95
CA GLY A 165 69.65 -1.50 -51.10
C GLY A 165 70.31 -2.88 -51.20
N THR A 166 69.80 -3.71 -52.12
CA THR A 166 70.20 -5.12 -52.32
C THR A 166 71.67 -5.29 -52.68
N ALA A 167 72.27 -4.31 -53.35
CA ALA A 167 73.64 -4.39 -53.84
C ALA A 167 74.69 -4.36 -52.70
N LYS A 168 74.40 -3.64 -51.61
CA LYS A 168 75.28 -3.48 -50.43
C LYS A 168 74.84 -4.33 -49.23
N ARG A 169 74.08 -5.40 -49.48
CA ARG A 169 73.50 -6.23 -48.41
C ARG A 169 74.55 -6.96 -47.57
N ASP A 170 75.69 -7.34 -48.16
CA ASP A 170 76.64 -8.21 -47.49
C ASP A 170 77.37 -7.51 -46.33
N LEU A 171 77.61 -8.26 -45.26
CA LEU A 171 78.21 -7.76 -44.03
C LEU A 171 79.74 -7.71 -44.14
N LEU A 172 80.32 -6.60 -43.70
CA LEU A 172 81.76 -6.39 -43.59
C LEU A 172 82.30 -7.04 -42.30
N LEU A 173 83.61 -7.29 -42.24
CA LEU A 173 84.25 -7.94 -41.08
C LEU A 173 83.92 -7.24 -39.75
N HIS A 174 84.02 -5.91 -39.71
CA HIS A 174 83.74 -5.14 -38.50
C HIS A 174 82.26 -5.21 -38.07
N GLU A 175 81.34 -5.42 -39.01
CA GLU A 175 79.91 -5.57 -38.73
C GLU A 175 79.61 -6.97 -38.20
N VAL A 176 80.25 -8.00 -38.78
CA VAL A 176 80.16 -9.38 -38.30
C VAL A 176 80.74 -9.49 -36.89
N THR A 177 81.91 -8.92 -36.63
CA THR A 177 82.53 -8.92 -35.30
C THR A 177 81.67 -8.16 -34.29
N ALA A 178 81.19 -6.97 -34.65
CA ALA A 178 80.32 -6.19 -33.77
C ALA A 178 79.00 -6.91 -33.46
N CYS A 179 78.42 -7.64 -34.42
CA CYS A 179 77.23 -8.46 -34.19
C CYS A 179 77.52 -9.61 -33.23
N VAL A 180 78.61 -10.35 -33.43
CA VAL A 180 79.02 -11.43 -32.52
C VAL A 180 79.29 -10.89 -31.12
N ASP A 181 79.99 -9.77 -30.99
CA ASP A 181 80.25 -9.11 -29.71
C ASP A 181 78.95 -8.66 -29.02
N CYS A 182 78.00 -8.10 -29.78
CA CYS A 182 76.70 -7.72 -29.25
C CYS A 182 75.90 -8.93 -28.74
N VAL A 183 75.90 -10.04 -29.47
CA VAL A 183 75.24 -11.28 -29.06
C VAL A 183 75.92 -11.86 -27.81
N ASN A 184 77.24 -11.87 -27.76
CA ASN A 184 78.01 -12.30 -26.59
C ASN A 184 77.69 -11.46 -25.35
N LEU A 185 77.68 -10.13 -25.48
CA LEU A 185 77.26 -9.24 -24.39
C LEU A 185 75.83 -9.51 -23.95
N SER A 186 74.91 -9.77 -24.89
CA SER A 186 73.53 -10.14 -24.59
C SER A 186 73.43 -11.47 -23.83
N ILE A 187 74.23 -12.48 -24.21
CA ILE A 187 74.28 -13.78 -23.53
C ILE A 187 74.83 -13.59 -22.11
N ILE A 188 75.93 -12.87 -21.95
CA ILE A 188 76.52 -12.57 -20.63
C ILE A 188 75.51 -11.83 -19.73
N ASP A 189 74.76 -10.88 -20.30
CA ASP A 189 73.71 -10.15 -19.60
C ASP A 189 72.51 -11.02 -19.20
N GLU A 190 72.13 -11.99 -20.04
CA GLU A 190 71.07 -12.97 -19.73
C GLU A 190 71.54 -13.96 -18.66
N MET A 191 72.75 -14.50 -18.79
CA MET A 191 73.37 -15.38 -17.80
C MET A 191 73.54 -14.68 -16.45
N GLY A 192 73.97 -13.40 -16.46
CA GLY A 192 74.05 -12.56 -15.27
C GLY A 192 72.68 -12.36 -14.61
N ARG A 193 71.63 -12.15 -15.40
CA ARG A 193 70.24 -12.08 -14.90
C ARG A 193 69.79 -13.40 -14.30
N LEU A 194 70.05 -14.52 -14.97
CA LEU A 194 69.69 -15.86 -14.50
C LEU A 194 70.41 -16.23 -13.20
N ASP A 195 71.70 -15.91 -13.07
CA ASP A 195 72.48 -16.13 -11.84
C ASP A 195 71.89 -15.36 -10.65
N ILE A 196 71.54 -14.09 -10.84
CA ILE A 196 70.89 -13.29 -9.79
C ILE A 196 69.50 -13.84 -9.45
N VAL A 197 68.69 -14.21 -10.45
CA VAL A 197 67.37 -14.79 -10.23
C VAL A 197 67.45 -16.13 -9.50
N SER A 198 68.44 -16.97 -9.82
CA SER A 198 68.71 -18.23 -9.09
C SER A 198 69.04 -17.92 -7.63
N LYS A 199 70.02 -17.03 -7.39
CA LYS A 199 70.41 -16.62 -6.03
C LYS A 199 69.25 -16.05 -5.22
N ILE A 200 68.35 -15.29 -5.85
CA ILE A 200 67.14 -14.79 -5.20
C ILE A 200 66.23 -15.94 -4.80
N ASN A 201 65.96 -16.91 -5.70
CA ASN A 201 65.10 -18.05 -5.40
C ASN A 201 65.69 -18.96 -4.30
N ASP A 202 66.99 -19.21 -4.35
CA ASP A 202 67.72 -20.06 -3.38
C ASP A 202 67.66 -19.45 -1.98
N ARG A 203 67.90 -18.14 -1.87
CA ARG A 203 67.95 -17.44 -0.58
C ARG A 203 66.59 -16.97 -0.09
N LEU A 204 65.50 -17.16 -0.84
CA LEU A 204 64.23 -16.53 -0.52
C LEU A 204 63.64 -16.92 0.84
N GLU A 205 63.82 -18.16 1.33
CA GLU A 205 63.30 -18.54 2.66
C GLU A 205 64.13 -17.95 3.80
N GLU A 206 65.46 -17.99 3.69
CA GLU A 206 66.40 -17.69 4.78
C GLU A 206 66.90 -16.24 4.79
N ALA A 207 66.78 -15.52 3.68
CA ALA A 207 67.37 -14.19 3.53
C ALA A 207 66.79 -13.16 4.50
N THR A 208 67.69 -12.33 5.03
CA THR A 208 67.30 -11.07 5.65
C THR A 208 66.84 -10.06 4.59
N PRO A 209 66.02 -9.05 4.96
CA PRO A 209 65.61 -7.99 4.03
C PRO A 209 66.76 -7.22 3.39
N GLU A 210 67.94 -7.18 4.04
CA GLU A 210 69.14 -6.50 3.56
C GLU A 210 69.85 -7.31 2.48
N GLU A 211 70.10 -8.60 2.74
CA GLU A 211 70.70 -9.50 1.76
C GLU A 211 69.84 -9.63 0.49
N MET A 212 68.51 -9.69 0.64
CA MET A 212 67.60 -9.71 -0.51
C MET A 212 67.65 -8.40 -1.30
N PHE A 213 67.76 -7.27 -0.61
CA PHE A 213 67.88 -5.96 -1.26
C PHE A 213 69.20 -5.83 -2.03
N ASP A 214 70.31 -6.32 -1.48
CA ASP A 214 71.61 -6.29 -2.15
C ASP A 214 71.61 -7.13 -3.44
N LEU A 215 70.90 -8.27 -3.44
CA LEU A 215 70.70 -9.09 -4.64
C LEU A 215 69.83 -8.39 -5.69
N LEU A 216 68.73 -7.76 -5.27
CA LEU A 216 67.84 -7.01 -6.19
C LEU A 216 68.51 -5.74 -6.74
N SER A 217 69.40 -5.11 -5.96
CA SER A 217 70.15 -3.91 -6.36
C SER A 217 71.36 -4.22 -7.24
N ASN A 218 71.66 -5.51 -7.46
CA ASN A 218 72.80 -5.90 -8.26
C ASN A 218 72.59 -5.51 -9.74
N ILE A 219 73.57 -4.80 -10.30
CA ILE A 219 73.56 -4.31 -11.69
C ILE A 219 73.35 -5.46 -12.68
N LYS A 220 73.88 -6.67 -12.39
CA LYS A 220 73.72 -7.87 -13.24
C LYS A 220 72.26 -8.35 -13.33
N GLY A 221 71.44 -8.08 -12.32
CA GLY A 221 70.02 -8.45 -12.30
C GLY A 221 69.14 -7.56 -13.18
N LYS A 222 69.60 -6.35 -13.53
CA LYS A 222 68.86 -5.35 -14.34
C LYS A 222 67.43 -5.05 -13.84
N PHE A 223 67.18 -5.17 -12.54
CA PHE A 223 65.89 -4.80 -11.96
C PHE A 223 65.74 -3.27 -11.88
N GLN A 224 64.54 -2.78 -12.17
CA GLN A 224 64.22 -1.36 -12.21
C GLN A 224 63.49 -0.92 -10.93
N ASP A 225 63.67 0.36 -10.55
CA ASP A 225 63.01 1.03 -9.42
C ASP A 225 63.18 0.33 -8.06
N VAL A 226 64.36 -0.19 -7.78
CA VAL A 226 64.67 -0.80 -6.48
C VAL A 226 64.94 0.30 -5.43
N ILE A 227 64.03 0.44 -4.47
CA ILE A 227 64.04 1.50 -3.44
C ILE A 227 64.44 0.92 -2.08
N ILE A 228 65.49 1.47 -1.46
CA ILE A 228 66.06 1.03 -0.16
C ILE A 228 64.99 0.92 0.94
N ILE A 229 64.11 1.91 1.02
CA ILE A 229 63.09 1.96 2.08
C ILE A 229 62.18 0.71 2.00
N ASN A 230 61.88 0.24 0.79
CA ASN A 230 60.93 -0.85 0.56
C ASN A 230 61.55 -2.26 0.70
N LYS A 231 62.79 -2.39 1.19
CA LYS A 231 63.51 -3.68 1.33
C LYS A 231 62.69 -4.82 1.95
N LYS A 232 61.96 -4.54 3.04
CA LYS A 232 61.09 -5.52 3.71
C LYS A 232 59.88 -5.93 2.86
N ALA A 233 59.30 -4.98 2.11
CA ALA A 233 58.14 -5.22 1.28
C ALA A 233 58.47 -6.11 0.08
N TYR A 234 59.68 -5.99 -0.49
CA TYR A 234 60.14 -6.87 -1.57
C TYR A 234 60.27 -8.32 -1.09
N LEU A 235 60.98 -8.58 0.00
CA LEU A 235 61.16 -9.94 0.54
C LEU A 235 59.81 -10.62 0.82
N GLN A 236 58.88 -9.89 1.44
CA GLN A 236 57.56 -10.44 1.75
C GLN A 236 56.69 -10.63 0.50
N GLY A 237 56.75 -9.71 -0.47
CA GLY A 237 56.06 -9.85 -1.75
C GLY A 237 56.53 -11.08 -2.51
N LEU A 238 57.84 -11.34 -2.52
CA LEU A 238 58.46 -12.50 -3.15
C LEU A 238 58.04 -13.81 -2.44
N LYS A 239 58.17 -13.87 -1.10
CA LYS A 239 57.71 -15.02 -0.30
C LYS A 239 56.24 -15.32 -0.55
N HIS A 240 55.40 -14.29 -0.53
CA HIS A 240 53.97 -14.46 -0.73
C HIS A 240 53.62 -14.94 -2.14
N ARG A 241 54.26 -14.39 -3.19
CA ARG A 241 54.01 -14.84 -4.56
C ARG A 241 54.41 -16.31 -4.72
N ARG A 242 55.52 -16.73 -4.11
CA ARG A 242 55.93 -18.14 -4.09
C ARG A 242 54.90 -19.01 -3.35
N SER A 243 54.43 -18.58 -2.18
CA SER A 243 53.36 -19.30 -1.45
C SER A 243 52.06 -19.39 -2.26
N GLN A 244 51.69 -18.36 -3.01
CA GLN A 244 50.50 -18.41 -3.88
C GLN A 244 50.66 -19.41 -5.03
N GLN A 245 51.82 -19.44 -5.69
CA GLN A 245 52.08 -20.39 -6.79
C GLN A 245 52.12 -21.84 -6.30
N LEU A 246 52.61 -22.09 -5.08
CA LEU A 246 52.56 -23.41 -4.44
C LEU A 246 51.13 -23.92 -4.22
N VAL A 247 50.17 -23.02 -3.99
CA VAL A 247 48.76 -23.38 -3.77
C VAL A 247 48.03 -23.63 -5.09
N THR A 248 48.37 -22.91 -6.15
CA THR A 248 47.70 -23.05 -7.46
C THR A 248 48.23 -24.20 -8.29
N ASP A 249 49.53 -24.50 -8.20
CA ASP A 249 50.20 -25.36 -9.19
C ASP A 249 50.29 -26.83 -8.78
N HIS A 250 49.79 -27.21 -7.58
CA HIS A 250 49.74 -28.59 -7.06
C HIS A 250 50.95 -29.45 -7.47
N ALA A 251 52.18 -28.96 -7.25
CA ALA A 251 53.38 -29.63 -7.75
C ALA A 251 54.44 -29.80 -6.66
N GLU A 252 55.04 -30.99 -6.66
CA GLU A 252 56.14 -31.45 -5.80
C GLU A 252 57.44 -30.64 -5.96
N ASN A 253 57.43 -29.56 -6.75
CA ASN A 253 58.55 -28.68 -7.02
C ASN A 253 58.21 -27.24 -6.62
N CYS A 254 59.10 -26.60 -5.85
CA CYS A 254 59.01 -25.17 -5.55
C CYS A 254 59.01 -24.35 -6.85
N PRO A 255 57.95 -23.60 -7.18
CA PRO A 255 57.89 -22.82 -8.40
C PRO A 255 58.92 -21.68 -8.35
N SER A 256 59.86 -21.69 -9.30
CA SER A 256 60.88 -20.65 -9.42
C SER A 256 60.27 -19.34 -9.91
N LEU A 257 60.64 -18.24 -9.26
CA LEU A 257 60.26 -16.90 -9.68
C LEU A 257 61.16 -16.48 -10.86
N TRP A 258 60.54 -16.09 -11.97
CA TRP A 258 61.23 -15.60 -13.16
C TRP A 258 61.55 -14.10 -13.03
N HIS A 259 62.49 -13.59 -13.83
CA HIS A 259 62.89 -12.18 -13.80
C HIS A 259 61.68 -11.22 -13.92
N ASN A 260 60.78 -11.47 -14.88
CA ASN A 260 59.60 -10.63 -15.11
C ASN A 260 58.63 -10.65 -13.92
N THR A 261 58.48 -11.79 -13.24
CA THR A 261 57.60 -11.88 -12.07
C THR A 261 58.21 -11.15 -10.88
N ILE A 262 59.52 -11.27 -10.67
CA ILE A 262 60.26 -10.50 -9.63
C ILE A 262 60.13 -8.99 -9.90
N GLN A 263 60.28 -8.56 -11.16
CA GLN A 263 60.12 -7.15 -11.53
C GLN A 263 58.69 -6.65 -11.29
N SER A 264 57.67 -7.44 -11.62
CA SER A 264 56.27 -7.12 -11.30
C SER A 264 56.08 -6.93 -9.80
N ILE A 265 56.68 -7.81 -8.99
CA ILE A 265 56.59 -7.74 -7.52
C ILE A 265 57.27 -6.48 -6.98
N ILE A 266 58.41 -6.07 -7.53
CA ILE A 266 59.07 -4.81 -7.15
C ILE A 266 58.14 -3.62 -7.44
N PHE A 267 57.56 -3.56 -8.65
CA PHE A 267 56.66 -2.47 -9.03
C PHE A 267 55.39 -2.46 -8.20
N GLU A 268 54.78 -3.62 -7.98
CA GLU A 268 53.62 -3.78 -7.11
C GLU A 268 53.95 -3.32 -5.69
N ALA A 269 55.04 -3.81 -5.08
CA ALA A 269 55.46 -3.43 -3.74
C ALA A 269 55.72 -1.92 -3.64
N ASN A 270 56.34 -1.30 -4.65
CA ASN A 270 56.54 0.14 -4.69
C ASN A 270 55.23 0.92 -4.74
N LEU A 271 54.31 0.51 -5.62
CA LEU A 271 52.99 1.12 -5.75
C LEU A 271 52.20 0.98 -4.44
N TYR A 272 52.21 -0.21 -3.84
CA TYR A 272 51.57 -0.47 -2.55
C TYR A 272 52.16 0.41 -1.46
N MET A 273 53.48 0.51 -1.36
CA MET A 273 54.15 1.35 -0.37
C MET A 273 53.85 2.84 -0.57
N LYS A 274 53.77 3.31 -1.81
CA LYS A 274 53.37 4.69 -2.13
C LYS A 274 51.94 4.97 -1.66
N GLN A 275 51.01 4.05 -1.93
CA GLN A 275 49.62 4.17 -1.48
C GLN A 275 49.50 4.13 0.04
N ALA A 276 50.19 3.19 0.69
CA ALA A 276 50.20 3.05 2.14
C ALA A 276 50.70 4.33 2.84
N ARG A 277 51.80 4.91 2.36
CA ARG A 277 52.34 6.18 2.89
C ARG A 277 51.37 7.34 2.71
N SER A 278 50.70 7.41 1.55
CA SER A 278 49.67 8.42 1.31
C SER A 278 48.54 8.30 2.31
N VAL A 279 48.08 7.06 2.60
CA VAL A 279 47.00 6.83 3.55
C VAL A 279 47.44 7.11 4.99
N ILE A 280 48.65 6.71 5.38
CA ILE A 280 49.21 7.03 6.70
C ILE A 280 49.29 8.54 6.89
N ALA A 281 49.76 9.29 5.89
CA ALA A 281 49.81 10.75 5.95
C ALA A 281 48.40 11.38 6.06
N THR A 282 47.38 10.82 5.39
CA THR A 282 46.01 11.31 5.53
C THR A 282 45.39 10.96 6.88
N ILE A 283 45.75 9.82 7.48
CA ILE A 283 45.36 9.47 8.87
C ILE A 283 46.02 10.41 9.87
N ASP A 284 47.32 10.68 9.72
CA ASP A 284 48.07 11.57 10.61
C ASP A 284 47.48 12.99 10.56
N THR A 285 47.25 13.50 9.35
CA THR A 285 46.57 14.80 9.17
C THR A 285 45.14 14.75 9.73
N LEU A 286 44.37 13.67 9.53
CA LEU A 286 43.04 13.54 10.11
C LEU A 286 43.07 13.65 11.64
N ASN A 287 43.94 12.89 12.31
CA ASN A 287 44.05 12.95 13.77
C ASN A 287 44.49 14.34 14.24
N GLN A 288 45.41 15.00 13.51
CA GLN A 288 45.78 16.40 13.79
C GLN A 288 44.63 17.38 13.58
N THR A 289 43.80 17.21 12.55
CA THR A 289 42.62 18.06 12.29
C THR A 289 41.57 17.92 13.38
N ILE A 290 41.41 16.73 13.96
CA ILE A 290 40.52 16.51 15.11
C ILE A 290 41.07 17.24 16.35
N ILE A 291 42.38 17.15 16.59
CA ILE A 291 43.03 17.84 17.73
C ILE A 291 42.98 19.37 17.58
N SER A 292 43.13 19.88 16.35
CA SER A 292 43.09 21.32 16.05
C SER A 292 41.69 21.88 15.79
N GLU A 293 40.65 21.05 15.95
CA GLU A 293 39.23 21.39 15.75
C GLU A 293 38.89 21.96 14.35
N ASP A 294 39.68 21.66 13.32
CA ASP A 294 39.39 22.10 11.96
C ASP A 294 38.42 21.16 11.24
N GLU A 295 37.13 21.46 11.36
CA GLU A 295 36.11 20.69 10.66
C GLU A 295 36.30 20.71 9.13
N LYS A 296 36.78 21.80 8.52
CA LYS A 296 36.77 21.97 7.05
C LYS A 296 37.70 20.97 6.35
N THR A 297 38.87 20.74 6.91
CA THR A 297 39.86 19.80 6.37
C THR A 297 39.50 18.34 6.71
N LEU A 298 38.74 18.09 7.78
CA LEU A 298 38.32 16.73 8.17
C LEU A 298 37.59 15.99 7.06
N LEU A 299 36.61 16.62 6.40
CA LEU A 299 35.86 15.93 5.33
C LEU A 299 36.77 15.56 4.15
N HIS A 300 37.71 16.44 3.80
CA HIS A 300 38.68 16.17 2.76
C HIS A 300 39.60 14.99 3.13
N CYS A 301 40.07 14.95 4.39
CA CYS A 301 40.85 13.81 4.88
C CYS A 301 40.05 12.50 4.85
N VAL A 302 38.79 12.51 5.30
CA VAL A 302 37.92 11.33 5.29
C VAL A 302 37.61 10.84 3.86
N GLN A 303 37.44 11.75 2.90
CA GLN A 303 37.24 11.40 1.48
C GLN A 303 38.51 10.86 0.81
N ASN A 304 39.68 11.37 1.21
CA ASN A 304 40.97 10.92 0.67
C ASN A 304 41.44 9.59 1.28
N LEU A 305 40.97 9.27 2.49
CA LEU A 305 41.00 7.91 3.00
C LEU A 305 40.03 7.11 2.13
N ARG A 306 40.49 6.01 1.50
CA ARG A 306 39.71 5.16 0.58
C ARG A 306 38.57 4.38 1.27
N VAL A 307 37.81 5.08 2.10
CA VAL A 307 36.72 4.64 2.96
C VAL A 307 35.44 4.69 2.13
N THR A 308 34.59 3.68 2.27
CA THR A 308 33.33 3.60 1.53
C THR A 308 32.21 4.32 2.27
N GLY A 309 31.21 4.82 1.53
CA GLY A 309 29.97 5.35 2.14
C GLY A 309 30.08 6.74 2.78
N VAL A 310 31.04 7.56 2.37
CA VAL A 310 31.18 8.94 2.88
C VAL A 310 30.11 9.85 2.29
N ILE A 311 29.29 10.45 3.15
CA ILE A 311 28.17 11.35 2.83
C ILE A 311 28.59 12.79 3.17
N PRO A 312 28.85 13.67 2.19
CA PRO A 312 29.36 15.04 2.43
C PRO A 312 28.51 15.87 3.40
N GLU A 313 27.20 15.66 3.41
CA GLU A 313 26.21 16.37 4.24
C GLU A 313 26.37 16.05 5.74
N CYS A 314 26.99 14.91 6.08
CA CYS A 314 27.14 14.42 7.44
C CYS A 314 28.44 14.89 8.13
N LYS A 315 29.12 15.91 7.60
CA LYS A 315 30.39 16.44 8.12
C LYS A 315 30.43 16.60 9.64
N ARG A 316 29.39 17.22 10.23
CA ARG A 316 29.32 17.48 11.68
C ARG A 316 29.15 16.18 12.49
N ALA A 317 28.37 15.23 11.98
CA ALA A 317 28.18 13.93 12.63
C ALA A 317 29.47 13.09 12.59
N TYR A 318 30.23 13.15 11.50
CA TYR A 318 31.57 12.55 11.42
C TYR A 318 32.52 13.17 12.44
N TYR A 319 32.61 14.51 12.49
CA TYR A 319 33.47 15.20 13.46
C TYR A 319 33.13 14.79 14.90
N GLN A 320 31.85 14.84 15.30
CA GLN A 320 31.41 14.47 16.64
C GLN A 320 31.68 13.01 17.00
N SER A 321 31.49 12.10 16.05
CA SER A 321 31.70 10.67 16.29
C SER A 321 33.19 10.33 16.37
N LEU A 322 34.02 10.91 15.48
CA LEU A 322 35.46 10.71 15.46
C LEU A 322 36.14 11.37 16.68
N SER A 323 35.73 12.58 17.05
CA SER A 323 36.27 13.25 18.24
C SER A 323 35.92 12.49 19.51
N LYS A 324 34.69 12.00 19.64
CA LYS A 324 34.28 11.14 20.76
C LYS A 324 35.14 9.87 20.83
N LEU A 325 35.34 9.16 19.71
CA LEU A 325 36.19 7.97 19.68
C LEU A 325 37.65 8.29 20.02
N LEU A 326 38.17 9.43 19.60
CA LEU A 326 39.54 9.84 19.95
C LEU A 326 39.66 10.15 21.45
N THR A 327 38.64 10.78 22.07
CA THR A 327 38.64 11.07 23.52
C THR A 327 38.50 9.83 24.39
N GLU A 328 37.80 8.79 23.91
CA GLU A 328 37.67 7.52 24.62
C GLU A 328 38.96 6.70 24.59
N ARG A 329 39.93 7.07 23.75
CA ARG A 329 41.21 6.38 23.61
C ARG A 329 42.31 7.03 24.45
N ASN A 330 43.05 6.19 25.18
CA ASN A 330 44.19 6.64 25.97
C ASN A 330 45.38 6.95 25.06
N VAL A 331 45.57 8.22 24.72
CA VAL A 331 46.74 8.69 23.93
C VAL A 331 48.03 8.68 24.77
N GLU A 332 47.94 8.83 26.09
CA GLU A 332 49.11 8.89 26.98
C GLU A 332 49.87 7.57 27.09
N LYS A 333 49.15 6.43 27.05
CA LYS A 333 49.74 5.08 27.08
C LYS A 333 50.16 4.57 25.70
N TRP A 334 50.05 5.41 24.67
CA TRP A 334 50.25 4.98 23.30
C TRP A 334 51.72 4.98 22.88
N ASN A 335 52.19 3.81 22.46
CA ASN A 335 53.58 3.57 22.04
C ASN A 335 53.87 4.05 20.60
N GLY A 336 52.88 4.63 19.91
CA GLY A 336 53.04 5.23 18.58
C GLY A 336 52.64 4.33 17.41
N TRP A 337 52.40 3.04 17.64
CA TRP A 337 52.02 2.09 16.59
C TRP A 337 50.53 2.18 16.20
N LEU A 338 50.25 2.16 14.89
CA LEU A 338 48.92 2.12 14.28
C LEU A 338 48.85 0.99 13.27
N ASP A 339 47.74 0.26 13.24
CA ASP A 339 47.45 -0.70 12.19
C ASP A 339 46.69 -0.04 11.04
N HIS A 340 47.07 -0.39 9.81
CA HIS A 340 46.41 0.05 8.61
C HIS A 340 46.17 -1.15 7.68
N ASN A 341 44.90 -1.34 7.30
CA ASN A 341 44.50 -2.32 6.30
C ASN A 341 44.50 -1.66 4.92
N ILE A 342 45.40 -2.11 4.05
CA ILE A 342 45.58 -1.50 2.71
C ILE A 342 44.77 -2.23 1.63
N CYS A 343 44.23 -3.42 1.93
CA CYS A 343 43.50 -4.24 0.95
C CYS A 343 42.12 -4.67 1.44
N ASN A 344 41.13 -4.58 0.55
CA ASN A 344 39.75 -5.03 0.72
C ASN A 344 39.65 -6.56 0.83
N GLY A 345 40.05 -7.13 1.96
CA GLY A 345 39.66 -8.49 2.36
C GLY A 345 40.77 -9.54 2.45
N GLN A 346 42.05 -9.21 2.29
CA GLN A 346 43.13 -10.17 2.54
C GLN A 346 44.19 -9.61 3.50
N THR A 347 44.21 -10.19 4.71
CA THR A 347 45.28 -10.52 5.68
C THR A 347 46.57 -9.70 5.81
N ARG A 348 46.77 -8.61 5.07
CA ARG A 348 47.98 -7.79 5.16
C ARG A 348 47.71 -6.55 6.01
N LYS A 349 48.21 -6.60 7.24
CA LYS A 349 48.19 -5.49 8.18
C LYS A 349 49.53 -4.78 8.12
N LEU A 350 49.51 -3.48 7.82
CA LEU A 350 50.68 -2.62 7.96
C LEU A 350 50.62 -1.94 9.32
N TYR A 351 51.64 -2.14 10.15
CA TYR A 351 51.82 -1.39 11.38
C TYR A 351 52.78 -0.24 11.13
N TYR A 352 52.36 0.98 11.41
CA TYR A 352 53.16 2.20 11.27
C TYR A 352 53.34 2.86 12.62
N ASN A 353 54.57 3.20 12.97
CA ASN A 353 54.86 3.97 14.16
C ASN A 353 54.89 5.47 13.83
N HIS A 354 53.95 6.22 14.38
CA HIS A 354 53.86 7.67 14.21
C HIS A 354 55.07 8.42 14.79
N LYS A 355 55.68 7.90 15.87
CA LYS A 355 56.83 8.54 16.55
C LYS A 355 58.14 8.26 15.84
N SER A 356 58.43 7.00 15.52
CA SER A 356 59.69 6.62 14.86
C SER A 356 59.64 6.68 13.32
N LYS A 357 58.45 6.83 12.73
CA LYS A 357 58.17 6.72 11.29
C LYS A 357 58.56 5.36 10.68
N GLU A 358 58.73 4.35 11.51
CA GLU A 358 59.01 2.99 11.08
C GLU A 358 57.73 2.25 10.70
N TYR A 359 57.86 1.19 9.91
CA TYR A 359 56.75 0.31 9.61
C TYR A 359 57.15 -1.16 9.64
N VAL A 360 56.18 -1.99 10.02
CA VAL A 360 56.27 -3.44 10.11
C VAL A 360 55.05 -4.05 9.43
N TRP A 361 55.25 -5.18 8.77
CA TRP A 361 54.22 -5.85 7.98
C TRP A 361 53.85 -7.18 8.61
N ASN A 362 52.53 -7.47 8.68
CA ASN A 362 51.88 -8.70 9.17
C ASN A 362 52.13 -9.00 10.65
N ASP A 363 53.38 -8.94 11.09
CA ASP A 363 53.77 -9.17 12.47
C ASP A 363 53.46 -7.92 13.30
N ALA A 364 52.57 -8.08 14.27
CA ALA A 364 52.32 -7.02 15.24
C ALA A 364 53.59 -6.82 16.07
N PRO A 365 54.08 -5.58 16.24
CA PRO A 365 55.15 -5.31 17.19
C PRO A 365 54.73 -5.76 18.59
N LEU A 366 55.67 -6.28 19.39
CA LEU A 366 55.42 -6.84 20.72
C LEU A 366 54.70 -5.86 21.68
N GLU A 367 54.87 -4.55 21.44
CA GLU A 367 54.29 -3.47 22.25
C GLU A 367 53.05 -2.82 21.61
N PHE A 368 52.44 -3.47 20.62
CA PHE A 368 51.24 -2.97 19.94
C PHE A 368 49.98 -3.20 20.77
N ASP A 369 49.31 -2.10 21.14
CA ASP A 369 47.97 -2.11 21.73
C ASP A 369 46.96 -1.49 20.75
N PRO A 370 46.02 -2.27 20.19
CA PRO A 370 45.02 -1.76 19.25
C PRO A 370 43.99 -0.83 19.90
N THR A 371 43.90 -0.76 21.23
CA THR A 371 42.88 0.04 21.94
C THR A 371 43.34 1.46 22.27
N CYS A 372 44.64 1.74 22.17
CA CYS A 372 45.23 3.02 22.55
C CYS A 372 45.66 3.84 21.32
N GLY A 373 45.76 5.16 21.49
CA GLY A 373 46.33 6.06 20.49
C GLY A 373 45.37 6.64 19.46
N TYR A 374 45.92 6.96 18.29
CA TYR A 374 45.23 7.62 17.18
C TYR A 374 44.20 6.71 16.47
N LEU A 375 43.31 7.34 15.70
CA LEU A 375 42.34 6.64 14.88
C LEU A 375 43.04 6.01 13.67
N ASN A 376 42.63 4.79 13.31
CA ASN A 376 43.06 4.10 12.10
C ASN A 376 41.95 4.12 11.03
N THR A 377 42.25 3.64 9.81
CA THR A 377 41.24 3.61 8.73
C THR A 377 40.04 2.74 9.03
N ARG A 378 40.21 1.67 9.79
CA ARG A 378 39.11 0.79 10.18
C ARG A 378 38.10 1.52 11.06
N LEU A 379 38.57 2.26 12.06
CA LEU A 379 37.70 3.03 12.95
C LEU A 379 37.01 4.16 12.19
N VAL A 380 37.71 4.81 11.25
CA VAL A 380 37.10 5.80 10.36
C VAL A 380 36.00 5.17 9.50
N GLN A 381 36.23 3.96 8.96
CA GLN A 381 35.20 3.20 8.23
C GLN A 381 34.02 2.84 9.11
N GLU A 382 34.23 2.34 10.33
CA GLU A 382 33.15 2.00 11.28
C GLU A 382 32.30 3.23 11.63
N VAL A 383 32.91 4.42 11.74
CA VAL A 383 32.17 5.67 11.91
C VAL A 383 31.42 6.04 10.64
N CYS A 384 32.03 5.89 9.46
CA CYS A 384 31.38 6.17 8.19
C CYS A 384 30.15 5.29 7.97
N ASP A 385 30.26 4.00 8.27
CA ASP A 385 29.16 3.03 8.19
C ASP A 385 28.05 3.37 9.17
N ARG A 386 28.39 3.75 10.41
CA ARG A 386 27.40 4.12 11.44
C ARG A 386 26.65 5.39 11.07
N VAL A 387 27.38 6.47 10.77
CA VAL A 387 26.79 7.76 10.40
C VAL A 387 26.03 7.65 9.08
N GLY A 388 26.53 6.87 8.12
CA GLY A 388 25.83 6.57 6.88
C GLY A 388 24.53 5.80 7.11
N SER A 389 24.55 4.79 8.00
CA SER A 389 23.36 4.04 8.37
C SER A 389 22.32 4.89 9.09
N ASP A 390 22.76 5.77 10.01
CA ASP A 390 21.88 6.70 10.73
C ASP A 390 21.25 7.72 9.78
N PHE A 391 22.03 8.28 8.85
CA PHE A 391 21.53 9.18 7.82
C PHE A 391 20.50 8.49 6.91
N ASN A 392 20.81 7.28 6.43
CA ASN A 392 19.89 6.49 5.61
C ASN A 392 18.60 6.14 6.37
N ARG A 393 18.70 5.84 7.67
CA ARG A 393 17.56 5.58 8.53
C ARG A 393 16.68 6.83 8.70
N GLU A 394 17.28 7.99 8.94
CA GLU A 394 16.55 9.26 9.01
C GLU A 394 15.87 9.60 7.69
N LEU A 395 16.58 9.42 6.56
CA LEU A 395 16.02 9.65 5.23
C LEU A 395 14.86 8.69 4.94
N TYR A 396 15.01 7.42 5.29
CA TYR A 396 13.95 6.41 5.19
C TYR A 396 12.73 6.79 6.04
N PHE A 397 12.94 7.27 7.26
CA PHE A 397 11.85 7.77 8.10
C PHE A 397 11.17 8.96 7.47
N LYS A 398 11.93 9.98 7.04
CA LYS A 398 11.41 11.20 6.39
C LYS A 398 10.55 10.86 5.17
N ASN A 399 11.02 9.96 4.31
CA ASN A 399 10.30 9.53 3.12
C ASN A 399 9.00 8.75 3.46
N ASN A 400 8.99 8.00 4.55
CA ASN A 400 7.84 7.17 4.96
C ASN A 400 6.94 7.80 6.04
N LEU A 401 7.14 9.09 6.39
CA LEU A 401 6.37 9.77 7.44
C LEU A 401 4.86 9.67 7.22
N ALA A 402 4.38 9.89 5.99
CA ALA A 402 2.95 9.85 5.67
C ALA A 402 2.34 8.45 5.94
N SER A 403 3.06 7.39 5.54
CA SER A 403 2.65 6.00 5.78
C SER A 403 2.62 5.66 7.27
N ILE A 404 3.64 6.09 8.02
CA ILE A 404 3.71 5.89 9.48
C ILE A 404 2.55 6.61 10.17
N ILE A 405 2.27 7.86 9.82
CA ILE A 405 1.15 8.65 10.37
C ILE A 405 -0.18 7.96 10.05
N ASN A 406 -0.36 7.46 8.83
CA ASN A 406 -1.56 6.73 8.44
C ASN A 406 -1.76 5.46 9.29
N ILE A 407 -0.72 4.65 9.48
CA ILE A 407 -0.77 3.45 10.33
C ILE A 407 -1.10 3.83 11.77
N GLN A 408 -0.43 4.85 12.32
CA GLN A 408 -0.71 5.35 13.67
C GLN A 408 -2.17 5.80 13.82
N ARG A 409 -2.73 6.50 12.82
CA ARG A 409 -4.14 6.91 12.80
C ARG A 409 -5.07 5.70 12.79
N PHE A 410 -4.82 4.70 11.96
CA PHE A 410 -5.62 3.47 11.92
C PHE A 410 -5.59 2.74 13.26
N TYR A 411 -4.40 2.60 13.85
CA TYR A 411 -4.23 1.94 15.14
C TYR A 411 -4.98 2.69 16.25
N LYS A 412 -4.77 4.01 16.38
CA LYS A 412 -5.52 4.84 17.35
C LYS A 412 -7.03 4.71 17.17
N THR A 413 -7.51 4.75 15.92
CA THR A 413 -8.94 4.60 15.61
C THR A 413 -9.46 3.22 16.00
N TYR A 414 -8.71 2.15 15.72
CA TYR A 414 -9.05 0.78 16.08
C TYR A 414 -9.18 0.62 17.60
N PHE A 415 -8.19 1.10 18.37
CA PHE A 415 -8.23 1.04 19.83
C PHE A 415 -9.44 1.76 20.42
N MET A 416 -9.74 2.97 19.94
CA MET A 416 -10.91 3.73 20.38
C MET A 416 -12.23 3.04 20.03
N ARG A 417 -12.35 2.51 18.81
CA ARG A 417 -13.55 1.75 18.40
C ARG A 417 -13.73 0.48 19.21
N ARG A 418 -12.64 -0.22 19.55
CA ARG A 418 -12.69 -1.40 20.41
C ARG A 418 -13.19 -1.05 21.81
N ALA A 419 -12.59 -0.04 22.45
CA ALA A 419 -13.01 0.42 23.78
C ALA A 419 -14.49 0.87 23.80
N TYR A 420 -14.92 1.61 22.77
CA TYR A 420 -16.32 2.01 22.63
C TYR A 420 -17.26 0.80 22.47
N LYS A 421 -16.88 -0.19 21.66
CA LYS A 421 -17.66 -1.42 21.46
C LYS A 421 -17.77 -2.23 22.75
N GLU A 422 -16.68 -2.33 23.51
CA GLU A 422 -16.67 -2.99 24.83
C GLU A 422 -17.63 -2.29 25.80
N HIS A 423 -17.62 -0.96 25.86
CA HIS A 423 -18.54 -0.17 26.69
C HIS A 423 -20.01 -0.31 26.23
N LEU A 424 -20.25 -0.28 24.92
CA LEU A 424 -21.59 -0.46 24.36
C LEU A 424 -22.14 -1.87 24.63
N ASN A 425 -21.28 -2.90 24.54
CA ASN A 425 -21.64 -4.26 24.91
C ASN A 425 -22.00 -4.37 26.39
N PHE A 426 -21.25 -3.69 27.28
CA PHE A 426 -21.57 -3.63 28.70
C PHE A 426 -22.95 -2.98 28.94
N ILE A 427 -23.21 -1.81 28.34
CA ILE A 427 -24.51 -1.15 28.45
C ILE A 427 -25.63 -2.06 27.95
N ASN A 428 -25.47 -2.68 26.78
CA ASN A 428 -26.50 -3.56 26.23
C ASN A 428 -26.76 -4.78 27.11
N LYS A 429 -25.72 -5.32 27.75
CA LYS A 429 -25.84 -6.42 28.71
C LYS A 429 -26.61 -6.01 29.97
N GLU A 430 -26.36 -4.81 30.48
CA GLU A 430 -27.00 -4.29 31.71
C GLU A 430 -28.33 -3.57 31.46
N LEU A 431 -28.67 -3.26 30.21
CA LEU A 431 -29.87 -2.52 29.83
C LEU A 431 -31.17 -3.15 30.37
N PRO A 432 -31.40 -4.48 30.33
CA PRO A 432 -32.59 -5.08 30.91
C PRO A 432 -32.72 -4.83 32.42
N SER A 433 -31.60 -4.89 33.16
CA SER A 433 -31.54 -4.62 34.60
C SER A 433 -31.89 -3.16 34.89
N ILE A 434 -31.38 -2.21 34.10
CA ILE A 434 -31.69 -0.79 34.22
C ILE A 434 -33.17 -0.52 33.94
N ILE A 435 -33.74 -1.12 32.89
CA ILE A 435 -35.17 -0.97 32.55
C ILE A 435 -36.05 -1.52 33.68
N LEU A 436 -35.68 -2.67 34.26
CA LEU A 436 -36.40 -3.25 35.39
C LEU A 436 -36.40 -2.29 36.59
N LEU A 437 -35.23 -1.74 36.95
CA LEU A 437 -35.12 -0.77 38.04
C LEU A 437 -35.93 0.50 37.78
N GLN A 438 -35.87 1.05 36.55
CA GLN A 438 -36.66 2.21 36.15
C GLN A 438 -38.17 1.93 36.23
N SER A 439 -38.62 0.75 35.81
CA SER A 439 -40.03 0.35 35.88
C SER A 439 -40.52 0.26 37.34
N TYR A 440 -39.68 -0.24 38.25
CA TYR A 440 -39.97 -0.30 39.68
C TYR A 440 -40.04 1.09 40.29
N ALA A 441 -39.08 1.98 39.99
CA ALA A 441 -39.09 3.36 40.45
C ALA A 441 -40.33 4.14 39.98
N ARG A 442 -40.70 4.00 38.70
CA ARG A 442 -41.96 4.57 38.15
C ARG A 442 -43.18 4.05 38.91
N THR A 443 -43.24 2.74 39.15
CA THR A 443 -44.34 2.11 39.88
C THR A 443 -44.45 2.64 41.32
N ILE A 444 -43.34 2.76 42.05
CA ILE A 444 -43.31 3.33 43.40
C ILE A 444 -43.85 4.77 43.38
N ARG A 445 -43.38 5.60 42.45
CA ARG A 445 -43.85 6.99 42.31
C ARG A 445 -45.35 7.03 42.03
N HIS A 446 -45.85 6.24 41.09
CA HIS A 446 -47.28 6.18 40.78
C HIS A 446 -48.12 5.72 41.97
N ARG A 447 -47.68 4.69 42.71
CA ARG A 447 -48.36 4.21 43.91
C ARG A 447 -48.42 5.28 45.00
N ARG A 448 -47.32 6.02 45.22
CA ARG A 448 -47.29 7.15 46.17
C ARG A 448 -48.30 8.23 45.78
N ASN A 449 -48.27 8.68 44.53
CA ASN A 449 -49.21 9.67 44.02
C ASN A 449 -50.68 9.20 44.14
N PHE A 450 -50.95 7.93 43.87
CA PHE A 450 -52.29 7.36 44.01
C PHE A 450 -52.77 7.33 45.46
N VAL A 451 -51.89 6.95 46.40
CA VAL A 451 -52.21 6.97 47.84
C VAL A 451 -52.49 8.40 48.31
N GLU A 452 -51.69 9.37 47.88
CA GLU A 452 -51.90 10.78 48.19
C GLU A 452 -53.21 11.31 47.59
N PHE A 453 -53.50 11.00 46.33
CA PHE A 453 -54.78 11.33 45.69
C PHE A 453 -55.98 10.70 46.42
N LYS A 454 -55.86 9.43 46.83
CA LYS A 454 -56.89 8.75 47.62
C LYS A 454 -57.11 9.44 48.97
N ARG A 455 -56.03 9.87 49.64
CA ARG A 455 -56.12 10.63 50.90
C ARG A 455 -56.86 11.95 50.70
N LEU A 456 -56.49 12.74 49.69
CA LEU A 456 -57.18 13.99 49.35
C LEU A 456 -58.68 13.76 49.04
N CYS A 457 -59.02 12.69 48.33
CA CYS A 457 -60.42 12.33 48.07
C CYS A 457 -61.20 12.00 49.35
N LEU A 458 -60.56 11.35 50.33
CA LEU A 458 -61.18 11.04 51.63
C LEU A 458 -61.33 12.29 52.49
N GLU A 459 -60.30 13.15 52.56
CA GLU A 459 -60.37 14.44 53.27
C GLU A 459 -61.49 15.33 52.70
N LYS A 460 -61.64 15.37 51.38
CA LYS A 460 -62.66 16.16 50.68
C LYS A 460 -63.95 15.40 50.38
N GLN A 461 -64.20 14.28 51.06
CA GLN A 461 -65.38 13.45 50.81
C GLN A 461 -66.68 14.22 51.06
N GLU A 462 -66.71 15.08 52.08
CA GLU A 462 -67.85 15.94 52.37
C GLU A 462 -68.11 16.95 51.25
N GLU A 463 -67.07 17.62 50.73
CA GLU A 463 -67.17 18.54 49.59
C GLU A 463 -67.72 17.82 48.35
N GLY A 464 -67.23 16.61 48.07
CA GLY A 464 -67.71 15.77 46.96
C GLY A 464 -69.17 15.33 47.13
N LEU A 465 -69.60 15.02 48.35
CA LEU A 465 -71.00 14.73 48.67
C LEU A 465 -71.89 15.96 48.46
N VAL A 466 -71.46 17.14 48.90
CA VAL A 466 -72.17 18.40 48.64
C VAL A 466 -72.32 18.62 47.14
N LEU A 467 -71.25 18.45 46.34
CA LEU A 467 -71.30 18.59 44.89
C LEU A 467 -72.28 17.59 44.25
N LYS A 468 -72.28 16.33 44.69
CA LYS A 468 -73.21 15.29 44.23
C LYS A 468 -74.66 15.65 44.58
N CYS A 469 -74.91 16.14 45.79
CA CYS A 469 -76.23 16.59 46.23
C CYS A 469 -76.70 17.82 45.46
N LEU A 470 -75.82 18.78 45.19
CA LEU A 470 -76.08 19.94 44.33
C LEU A 470 -76.45 19.50 42.92
N GLY A 471 -75.69 18.57 42.32
CA GLY A 471 -75.99 18.00 41.00
C GLY A 471 -77.34 17.27 40.97
N ARG A 472 -77.64 16.43 41.96
CA ARG A 472 -78.94 15.76 42.10
C ARG A 472 -80.08 16.76 42.24
N THR A 473 -79.88 17.81 43.05
CA THR A 473 -80.86 18.88 43.26
C THR A 473 -81.09 19.67 41.97
N TYR A 474 -80.02 19.99 41.22
CA TYR A 474 -80.10 20.65 39.93
C TYR A 474 -80.92 19.84 38.91
N ILE A 475 -80.64 18.54 38.77
CA ILE A 475 -81.40 17.65 37.89
C ILE A 475 -82.88 17.61 38.29
N ARG A 476 -83.18 17.48 39.60
CA ARG A 476 -84.55 17.44 40.10
C ARG A 476 -85.29 18.76 39.87
N ARG A 477 -84.65 19.90 40.14
CA ARG A 477 -85.20 21.25 39.86
C ARG A 477 -85.48 21.44 38.36
N ARG A 478 -84.55 21.05 37.49
CA ARG A 478 -84.74 21.11 36.02
C ARG A 478 -85.96 20.32 35.58
N ASN A 479 -86.15 19.10 36.11
CA ASN A 479 -87.32 18.28 35.78
C ASN A 479 -88.63 18.86 36.33
N TYR A 480 -88.61 19.41 37.54
CA TYR A 480 -89.77 20.08 38.12
C TYR A 480 -90.20 21.31 37.29
N ILE A 481 -89.25 22.16 36.90
CA ILE A 481 -89.52 23.31 36.03
C ILE A 481 -90.07 22.86 34.68
N LYS A 482 -89.55 21.77 34.09
CA LYS A 482 -90.11 21.19 32.86
C LYS A 482 -91.58 20.77 33.05
N LYS A 483 -91.93 20.16 34.18
CA LYS A 483 -93.33 19.80 34.49
C LYS A 483 -94.22 21.03 34.63
N ILE A 484 -93.76 22.08 35.32
CA ILE A 484 -94.51 23.34 35.43
C ILE A 484 -94.77 23.92 34.04
N ARG A 485 -93.72 24.02 33.20
CA ARG A 485 -93.86 24.53 31.83
C ARG A 485 -94.84 23.71 31.00
N HIS A 486 -94.82 22.38 31.14
CA HIS A 486 -95.80 21.51 30.51
C HIS A 486 -97.24 21.90 30.92
N TYR A 487 -97.52 22.02 32.22
CA TYR A 487 -98.86 22.42 32.67
C TYR A 487 -99.24 23.85 32.29
N GLN A 488 -98.29 24.78 32.25
CA GLN A 488 -98.54 26.15 31.77
C GLN A 488 -98.94 26.16 30.30
N ASN A 489 -98.24 25.40 29.45
CA ASN A 489 -98.53 25.31 28.03
C ASN A 489 -99.90 24.69 27.75
N PHE A 490 -100.30 23.68 28.54
CA PHE A 490 -101.61 23.02 28.42
C PHE A 490 -102.67 23.60 29.37
N SER A 491 -102.50 24.85 29.81
CA SER A 491 -103.41 25.46 30.80
C SER A 491 -104.84 25.59 30.29
N GLU A 492 -105.02 26.00 29.03
CA GLU A 492 -106.34 26.09 28.41
C GLU A 492 -107.00 24.71 28.29
N ASP A 493 -106.26 23.69 27.84
CA ASP A 493 -106.79 22.32 27.75
C ASP A 493 -107.19 21.76 29.11
N ILE A 494 -106.41 22.03 30.15
CA ILE A 494 -106.75 21.65 31.53
C ILE A 494 -108.03 22.36 31.98
N ILE A 495 -108.18 23.66 31.71
CA ILE A 495 -109.40 24.42 32.04
C ILE A 495 -110.61 23.86 31.28
N ASN A 496 -110.44 23.53 30.00
CA ASN A 496 -111.47 22.91 29.17
C ASN A 496 -111.89 21.55 29.74
N ILE A 497 -110.94 20.66 30.04
CA ILE A 497 -111.23 19.37 30.67
C ILE A 497 -111.91 19.56 32.03
N GLN A 498 -111.46 20.50 32.86
CA GLN A 498 -112.07 20.79 34.16
C GLN A 498 -113.51 21.30 34.01
N SER A 499 -113.77 22.18 33.04
CA SER A 499 -115.13 22.66 32.75
C SER A 499 -116.04 21.53 32.29
N LEU A 500 -115.54 20.64 31.41
CA LEU A 500 -116.29 19.48 30.93
C LEU A 500 -116.59 18.51 32.07
N LEU A 501 -115.62 18.23 32.94
CA LEU A 501 -115.82 17.43 34.14
C LEU A 501 -116.85 18.06 35.09
N ARG A 502 -116.78 19.38 35.33
CA ARG A 502 -117.80 20.08 36.14
C ARG A 502 -119.19 19.93 35.53
N THR A 503 -119.32 20.08 34.21
CA THR A 503 -120.59 19.87 33.50
C THR A 503 -121.07 18.43 33.64
N CYS A 504 -120.22 17.42 33.42
CA CYS A 504 -120.58 16.01 33.59
C CYS A 504 -120.99 15.68 35.02
N LEU A 505 -120.29 16.23 36.04
CA LEU A 505 -120.66 16.04 37.43
C LEU A 505 -122.02 16.68 37.75
N CYS A 506 -122.28 17.90 37.27
CA CYS A 506 -123.58 18.54 37.43
C CYS A 506 -124.71 17.76 36.74
N GLN A 507 -124.47 17.24 35.53
CA GLN A 507 -125.40 16.39 34.81
C GLN A 507 -125.66 15.08 35.56
N ASN A 508 -124.62 14.44 36.09
CA ASN A 508 -124.77 13.22 36.86
C ASN A 508 -125.53 13.47 38.18
N ASP A 509 -125.24 14.58 38.87
CA ASP A 509 -126.00 15.01 40.05
C ASP A 509 -127.49 15.20 39.75
N PHE A 510 -127.81 15.81 38.61
CA PHE A 510 -129.20 16.03 38.18
C PHE A 510 -129.88 14.73 37.76
N ASN A 511 -129.19 13.87 36.99
CA ASN A 511 -129.68 12.54 36.62
C ASN A 511 -129.92 11.66 37.84
N ASN A 512 -129.05 11.72 38.85
CA ASN A 512 -129.24 11.01 40.11
C ASN A 512 -130.49 11.51 40.85
N LEU A 513 -130.80 12.81 40.78
CA LEU A 513 -132.01 13.36 41.36
C LEU A 513 -133.29 12.85 40.68
N ILE A 514 -133.26 12.67 39.36
CA ILE A 514 -134.42 12.20 38.59
C ILE A 514 -134.59 10.68 38.70
N ASN A 515 -133.50 9.92 38.61
CA ASN A 515 -133.55 8.48 38.38
C ASN A 515 -133.35 7.63 39.64
N MET A 516 -132.76 8.16 40.71
CA MET A 516 -132.55 7.37 41.93
C MET A 516 -133.80 7.43 42.83
N GLU A 517 -134.21 6.28 43.35
CA GLU A 517 -135.36 6.17 44.26
C GLU A 517 -135.21 7.02 45.54
N ASN A 518 -133.97 7.28 45.98
CA ASN A 518 -133.65 8.07 47.18
C ASN A 518 -132.44 9.00 46.94
N PRO A 519 -132.62 10.21 46.37
CA PRO A 519 -131.52 11.15 46.15
C PRO A 519 -131.01 11.75 47.47
N SER A 520 -129.72 12.10 47.51
CA SER A 520 -129.11 12.64 48.74
C SER A 520 -129.66 14.04 49.08
N LEU A 521 -129.84 14.35 50.37
CA LEU A 521 -130.37 15.65 50.84
C LEU A 521 -129.64 16.86 50.25
N LYS A 522 -128.33 16.76 50.02
CA LYS A 522 -127.54 17.84 49.42
C LYS A 522 -127.89 18.07 47.94
N GLN A 523 -128.15 16.99 47.18
CA GLN A 523 -128.60 17.09 45.79
C GLN A 523 -130.01 17.67 45.71
N ILE A 524 -130.92 17.24 46.60
CA ILE A 524 -132.27 17.81 46.71
C ILE A 524 -132.20 19.30 47.03
N TYR A 525 -131.45 19.70 48.06
CA TYR A 525 -131.34 21.12 48.45
C TYR A 525 -130.73 21.99 47.36
N LYS A 526 -129.74 21.48 46.61
CA LYS A 526 -129.09 22.19 45.49
C LYS A 526 -130.06 22.50 44.34
N TYR A 527 -131.05 21.63 44.11
CA TYR A 527 -132.04 21.79 43.05
C TYR A 527 -133.47 22.01 43.58
N LEU A 528 -133.64 22.31 44.87
CA LEU A 528 -134.94 22.44 45.56
C LEU A 528 -135.81 23.52 44.91
N ASN A 529 -135.20 24.65 44.54
CA ASN A 529 -135.90 25.75 43.85
C ASN A 529 -136.46 25.34 42.48
N ILE A 530 -136.00 24.23 41.89
CA ILE A 530 -136.52 23.67 40.63
C ILE A 530 -137.62 22.64 40.91
N LEU A 531 -137.68 22.10 42.14
CA LEU A 531 -138.63 21.06 42.57
C LEU A 531 -139.83 21.62 43.34
N GLU A 532 -139.72 22.81 43.94
CA GLU A 532 -140.86 23.48 44.59
C GLU A 532 -141.85 23.99 43.52
N PRO A 533 -143.15 23.63 43.62
CA PRO A 533 -144.15 23.97 42.61
C PRO A 533 -144.31 25.50 42.54
N ASN A 534 -144.24 26.03 41.32
CA ASN A 534 -144.43 27.44 41.06
C ASN A 534 -145.88 27.84 41.40
N GLU A 535 -146.16 29.08 41.85
CA GLU A 535 -147.56 29.53 42.08
C GLU A 535 -148.43 29.34 40.82
N ASN A 536 -147.78 29.41 39.65
CA ASN A 536 -148.41 29.10 38.36
C ASN A 536 -148.80 27.62 38.25
N ASP A 537 -147.91 26.69 38.61
CA ASP A 537 -148.17 25.24 38.57
C ASP A 537 -149.36 24.89 39.50
N VAL A 538 -149.42 25.50 40.68
CA VAL A 538 -150.52 25.31 41.65
C VAL A 538 -151.84 25.90 41.13
N ARG A 539 -151.83 27.03 40.43
CA ARG A 539 -153.04 27.59 39.80
C ARG A 539 -153.56 26.68 38.70
N GLU A 540 -152.68 26.21 37.81
CA GLU A 540 -153.05 25.31 36.72
C GLU A 540 -153.64 24.01 37.27
N GLU A 541 -153.03 23.42 38.30
CA GLU A 541 -153.52 22.19 38.92
C GLU A 541 -154.88 22.39 39.63
N LYS A 542 -155.09 23.53 40.30
CA LYS A 542 -156.39 23.89 40.88
C LYS A 542 -157.48 24.05 39.83
N GLU A 543 -157.17 24.67 38.69
CA GLU A 543 -158.14 24.87 37.61
C GLU A 543 -158.51 23.53 36.96
N ILE A 544 -157.52 22.64 36.73
CA ILE A 544 -157.75 21.28 36.25
C ILE A 544 -158.68 20.52 37.21
N ASN A 545 -158.47 20.61 38.52
CA ASN A 545 -159.34 19.95 39.49
C ASN A 545 -160.74 20.56 39.56
N ARG A 546 -160.89 21.89 39.39
CA ARG A 546 -162.19 22.56 39.33
C ARG A 546 -163.01 22.06 38.14
N LEU A 547 -162.39 21.98 36.96
CA LEU A 547 -163.01 21.46 35.74
C LEU A 547 -163.39 19.98 35.90
N LYS A 548 -162.53 19.16 36.53
CA LYS A 548 -162.85 17.75 36.85
C LYS A 548 -164.07 17.61 37.76
N ASN A 549 -164.21 18.44 38.78
CA ASN A 549 -165.36 18.35 39.70
C ASN A 549 -166.67 18.79 39.03
N ILE A 550 -166.66 19.91 38.30
CA ILE A 550 -167.86 20.40 37.58
C ILE A 550 -168.34 19.35 36.56
N THR A 551 -167.41 18.73 35.84
CA THR A 551 -167.74 17.65 34.89
C THR A 551 -168.28 16.41 35.61
N HIS A 552 -167.75 16.05 36.77
CA HIS A 552 -168.25 14.92 37.57
C HIS A 552 -169.68 15.17 38.10
N ASP A 553 -169.97 16.38 38.62
CA ASP A 553 -171.28 16.75 39.14
C ASP A 553 -172.36 16.82 38.05
N LEU A 554 -172.01 17.36 36.87
CA LEU A 554 -172.89 17.38 35.70
C LEU A 554 -173.26 15.95 35.25
N ILE A 555 -172.30 15.03 35.20
CA ILE A 555 -172.56 13.63 34.84
C ILE A 555 -173.52 12.99 35.85
N ARG A 556 -173.33 13.23 37.15
CA ARG A 556 -174.19 12.69 38.20
C ARG A 556 -175.62 13.20 38.10
N SER A 557 -175.80 14.51 37.91
CA SER A 557 -177.12 15.14 37.75
C SER A 557 -177.88 14.64 36.51
N VAL A 558 -177.18 14.39 35.40
CA VAL A 558 -177.77 13.82 34.20
C VAL A 558 -178.19 12.36 34.44
N CYS A 559 -177.40 11.57 35.16
CA CYS A 559 -177.77 10.19 35.52
C CYS A 559 -178.99 10.13 36.44
N ASP A 560 -179.06 10.99 37.47
CA ASP A 560 -180.20 11.03 38.41
C ASP A 560 -181.51 11.42 37.69
N SER A 561 -181.45 12.40 36.79
CA SER A 561 -182.61 12.82 35.98
C SER A 561 -183.10 11.70 35.03
N ASP A 562 -182.20 10.85 34.54
CA ASP A 562 -182.51 9.71 33.68
C ASP A 562 -183.13 8.54 34.46
N GLU A 563 -182.88 8.44 35.78
CA GLU A 563 -183.52 7.49 36.68
C GLU A 563 -184.95 7.92 37.07
N ASP A 564 -185.14 9.21 37.37
CA ASP A 564 -186.45 9.79 37.69
C ASP A 564 -187.45 9.67 36.51
N LEU A 565 -186.98 9.89 35.28
CA LEU A 565 -187.80 9.71 34.07
C LEU A 565 -188.27 8.25 33.89
N LYS A 566 -187.40 7.28 34.14
CA LYS A 566 -187.77 5.85 34.10
C LYS A 566 -188.82 5.49 35.17
N GLY A 567 -188.74 6.12 36.34
CA GLY A 567 -189.74 5.97 37.40
C GLY A 567 -191.11 6.52 37.02
N LEU A 568 -191.15 7.69 36.37
CA LEU A 568 -192.38 8.29 35.87
C LEU A 568 -193.05 7.44 34.78
N ASP A 569 -192.29 6.84 33.87
CA ASP A 569 -192.83 5.94 32.83
C ASP A 569 -193.56 4.71 33.43
N VAL A 570 -193.03 4.15 34.53
CA VAL A 570 -193.67 3.03 35.25
C VAL A 570 -194.99 3.45 35.89
N ILE A 571 -195.04 4.65 36.48
CA ILE A 571 -196.24 5.19 37.13
C ILE A 571 -197.32 5.55 36.10
N ILE A 572 -196.95 6.14 34.98
CA ILE A 572 -197.86 6.44 33.86
C ILE A 572 -198.43 5.12 33.30
N GLY A 573 -197.58 4.11 33.12
CA GLY A 573 -198.01 2.77 32.68
C GLY A 573 -199.07 2.15 33.59
N LEU A 574 -198.93 2.28 34.92
CA LEU A 574 -199.90 1.76 35.89
C LEU A 574 -201.20 2.58 35.92
N LEU A 575 -201.13 3.90 35.77
CA LEU A 575 -202.30 4.79 35.73
C LEU A 575 -203.16 4.56 34.48
N VAL A 576 -202.52 4.38 33.32
CA VAL A 576 -203.22 4.04 32.07
C VAL A 576 -203.92 2.69 32.19
N LYS A 577 -203.26 1.71 32.83
CA LYS A 577 -203.83 0.37 33.07
C LYS A 577 -205.03 0.40 34.03
N ASN A 578 -204.98 1.23 35.08
CA ASN A 578 -206.11 1.41 36.00
C ASN A 578 -207.27 2.19 35.37
N ARG A 579 -206.99 3.16 34.49
CA ARG A 579 -208.04 3.87 33.74
C ARG A 579 -208.79 2.94 32.80
N ALA A 580 -208.12 1.97 32.18
CA ALA A 580 -208.76 0.99 31.30
C ALA A 580 -209.79 0.13 32.06
N ASN A 581 -209.48 -0.33 33.28
CA ASN A 581 -210.41 -1.14 34.08
C ASN A 581 -211.66 -0.39 34.55
N LEU A 582 -211.58 0.92 34.79
CA LEU A 582 -212.75 1.72 35.19
C LEU A 582 -213.69 2.01 34.01
N HIS A 583 -213.15 2.09 32.79
CA HIS A 583 -213.98 2.29 31.58
C HIS A 583 -214.83 1.06 31.24
N GLU A 584 -214.42 -0.15 31.64
CA GLU A 584 -215.21 -1.38 31.47
C GLU A 584 -216.44 -1.44 32.39
N ILE A 585 -216.37 -0.81 33.56
CA ILE A 585 -217.45 -0.88 34.57
C ILE A 585 -218.49 0.24 34.36
N GLN A 586 -218.11 1.39 33.79
CA GLN A 586 -219.03 2.51 33.52
C GLN A 586 -219.97 2.29 32.32
N ALA A 587 -219.72 1.32 31.45
CA ALA A 587 -220.59 1.07 30.30
C ALA A 587 -221.93 0.39 30.64
N ARG A 588 -222.15 -0.10 31.87
CA ARG A 588 -223.35 -0.90 32.18
C ARG A 588 -224.54 -0.17 32.81
N THR A 589 -224.46 1.09 33.24
CA THR A 589 -225.62 1.68 33.96
C THR A 589 -225.85 3.18 33.74
N SER A 590 -226.49 3.54 32.62
CA SER A 590 -227.51 4.62 32.61
C SER A 590 -228.65 4.30 31.62
N LYS A 591 -229.75 3.73 32.18
CA LYS A 591 -231.17 3.67 31.73
C LYS A 591 -231.93 2.90 32.85
N SER A 592 -232.92 3.42 33.59
CA SER A 592 -234.35 3.65 33.23
C SER A 592 -234.92 2.45 32.42
N LYS A 593 -235.81 1.53 32.87
CA LYS A 593 -236.97 1.52 33.80
C LYS A 593 -237.02 0.28 34.76
N ARG A 594 -237.74 0.49 35.88
CA ARG A 594 -238.51 -0.40 36.80
C ARG A 594 -237.88 -1.02 38.08
N ASN A 595 -238.41 -0.45 39.18
CA ASN A 595 -238.81 -0.99 40.49
C ASN A 595 -237.79 -1.16 41.63
N GLY A 596 -238.03 -0.40 42.71
CA GLY A 596 -238.32 -0.98 44.03
C GLY A 596 -237.38 -0.66 45.21
N LYS A 597 -237.79 0.31 46.05
CA LYS A 597 -237.62 0.47 47.52
C LYS A 597 -236.24 0.74 48.20
N LYS A 598 -236.21 1.89 48.92
CA LYS A 598 -235.75 2.25 50.31
C LYS A 598 -234.52 1.53 50.91
N SER A 599 -233.57 2.15 51.65
CA SER A 599 -233.57 3.30 52.59
C SER A 599 -232.15 3.74 53.04
N GLU A 600 -231.97 5.05 53.32
CA GLU A 600 -231.26 5.80 54.42
C GLU A 600 -230.05 5.17 55.19
N LEU A 601 -229.00 5.86 55.71
CA LEU A 601 -228.86 7.13 56.46
C LEU A 601 -227.37 7.63 56.54
N LYS A 602 -227.18 8.97 56.51
CA LYS A 602 -226.28 9.90 57.28
C LYS A 602 -224.86 9.43 57.69
N THR A 603 -223.73 10.15 57.51
CA THR A 603 -223.39 11.59 57.50
C THR A 603 -221.91 11.72 57.03
N TYR A 604 -221.61 12.53 56.01
CA TYR A 604 -220.24 12.92 55.58
C TYR A 604 -220.36 14.13 54.64
N SER A 605 -219.99 15.37 55.02
CA SER A 605 -220.20 16.50 54.08
C SER A 605 -219.37 17.79 54.24
N LYS A 606 -218.13 17.80 54.74
CA LYS A 606 -217.26 19.00 54.58
C LYS A 606 -215.86 18.73 54.05
N GLU A 607 -215.13 17.76 54.57
CA GLU A 607 -213.73 17.53 54.14
C GLU A 607 -213.57 16.99 52.71
N LYS A 608 -214.54 16.21 52.21
CA LYS A 608 -214.46 15.66 50.85
C LYS A 608 -214.80 16.68 49.74
N ILE A 609 -215.39 17.82 50.09
CA ILE A 609 -215.68 18.89 49.12
C ILE A 609 -214.42 19.74 48.91
N GLU A 610 -213.67 20.00 49.97
CA GLU A 610 -212.44 20.81 49.91
C GLU A 610 -211.28 20.08 49.21
N LEU A 611 -211.17 18.76 49.37
CA LEU A 611 -210.14 17.98 48.67
C LEU A 611 -210.43 17.88 47.16
N ARG A 612 -211.71 17.98 46.75
CA ARG A 612 -212.11 17.86 45.33
C ARG A 612 -211.84 19.14 44.54
N GLU A 613 -211.92 20.31 45.16
CA GLU A 613 -211.59 21.58 44.49
C GLU A 613 -210.08 21.75 44.29
N LYS A 614 -209.24 21.29 45.23
CA LYS A 614 -207.77 21.33 45.08
C LYS A 614 -207.25 20.36 43.99
N TYR A 615 -207.81 19.16 43.87
CA TYR A 615 -207.47 18.27 42.74
C TYR A 615 -207.96 18.81 41.39
N GLY A 616 -208.99 19.67 41.39
CA GLY A 616 -209.45 20.37 40.18
C GLY A 616 -208.43 21.35 39.62
N HIS A 617 -207.69 22.07 40.47
CA HIS A 617 -206.70 23.05 40.03
C HIS A 617 -205.36 22.44 39.60
N VAL A 618 -204.89 21.38 40.27
CA VAL A 618 -203.64 20.70 39.89
C VAL A 618 -203.77 20.00 38.54
N PHE A 619 -204.94 19.47 38.20
CA PHE A 619 -205.18 18.84 36.89
C PHE A 619 -205.44 19.81 35.74
N TYR A 620 -205.80 21.06 36.02
CA TYR A 620 -205.98 22.04 34.96
C TYR A 620 -204.64 22.50 34.38
N ILE A 621 -203.60 22.60 35.22
CA ILE A 621 -202.28 23.05 34.77
C ILE A 621 -201.53 21.92 34.05
N LEU A 622 -201.68 20.66 34.48
CA LEU A 622 -201.11 19.49 33.78
C LEU A 622 -201.72 19.19 32.39
N ARG A 623 -202.68 19.99 31.89
CA ARG A 623 -203.26 19.81 30.54
C ARG A 623 -202.79 20.85 29.51
N HIS A 624 -202.00 21.84 29.92
CA HIS A 624 -201.45 22.84 29.01
C HIS A 624 -199.98 23.13 29.34
N VAL A 625 -199.14 22.19 28.90
CA VAL A 625 -197.67 22.04 29.08
C VAL A 625 -197.32 21.18 30.29
#